data_AF-A0A0Q6XLY6-F1
#
_entry.id   AF-A0A0Q6XLY6-F1
#
_cell.length_a   1.000
_cell.length_b   1.000
_cell.length_c   1.000
_cell.angle_alpha   90.00
_cell.angle_beta   90.00
_cell.angle_gamma   90.00
#
_symmetry.space_group_name_H-M   'P 1'
#
loop_
_entity.id
_entity.type
_entity.pdbx_description
1 polymer ?
#
loop_
_entity_poly.entity_id
_entity_poly.type
_entity_poly.pdbx_seq_one_letter_code
_entity_poly.pdbx_strand_id
1 'polypeptide(L)' 'MSLKSVSLRKADRADWPAIKSLLLANQLPLDGAQAHLSTFVVAESGTEVVGVAGAEVYTRSC' A
#
# COMPACT_ATOMS: atom_id res chain seq x y z
N MET A 1 4.83 -25.74 1.13
CA MET A 1 4.31 -24.36 1.16
C MET A 1 3.36 -24.18 -0.01
N SER A 2 2.07 -23.89 0.23
CA SER A 2 1.17 -23.52 -0.86
C SER A 2 1.48 -22.08 -1.26
N LEU A 3 1.79 -21.86 -2.54
CA LEU A 3 1.91 -20.52 -3.11
C LEU A 3 0.51 -19.93 -3.16
N LYS A 4 0.16 -19.10 -2.17
CA LYS A 4 -1.05 -18.29 -2.28
C LYS A 4 -0.86 -17.33 -3.45
N SER A 5 -1.83 -17.29 -4.36
CA SER A 5 -1.83 -16.33 -5.46
C SER A 5 -1.90 -14.91 -4.88
N VAL A 6 -1.04 -14.03 -5.40
CA VAL A 6 -1.00 -12.62 -5.01
C VAL A 6 -1.63 -11.80 -6.14
N SER A 7 -2.65 -11.01 -5.82
CA SER A 7 -3.20 -10.00 -6.72
C SER A 7 -2.80 -8.60 -6.27
N LEU A 8 -2.72 -7.69 -7.24
CA LEU A 8 -2.44 -6.28 -7.01
C LEU A 8 -3.70 -5.48 -7.29
N ARG A 9 -4.04 -4.58 -6.38
CA ARG A 9 -5.15 -3.63 -6.57
C ARG A 9 -4.84 -2.28 -5.94
N LYS A 10 -5.57 -1.25 -6.36
CA LYS A 10 -5.51 0.05 -5.68
C LYS A 10 -5.97 -0.11 -4.23
N ALA A 11 -5.31 0.63 -3.34
CA ALA A 11 -5.68 0.69 -1.94
C ALA A 11 -7.05 1.39 -1.78
N ASP A 12 -7.89 0.83 -0.92
CA ASP A 12 -9.09 1.49 -0.42
C ASP A 12 -8.81 2.06 0.99
N ARG A 13 -9.69 2.95 1.47
CA ARG A 13 -9.65 3.46 2.84
C ARG A 13 -9.68 2.34 3.89
N ALA A 14 -10.37 1.23 3.60
CA ALA A 14 -10.43 0.08 4.49
C ALA A 14 -9.06 -0.61 4.71
N ASP A 15 -8.13 -0.49 3.77
CA ASP A 15 -6.81 -1.13 3.85
C ASP A 15 -5.81 -0.36 4.73
N TRP A 16 -6.15 0.88 5.10
CA TRP A 16 -5.24 1.76 5.82
C TRP A 16 -4.63 1.15 7.10
N PRO A 17 -5.38 0.43 7.96
CA PRO A 17 -4.78 -0.20 9.14
C PRO A 17 -3.68 -1.22 8.78
N ALA A 18 -3.88 -2.02 7.72
CA ALA A 18 -2.91 -2.99 7.25
C ALA A 18 -1.69 -2.31 6.61
N ILE A 19 -1.92 -1.30 5.77
CA ILE A 19 -0.86 -0.49 5.17
C ILE A 19 0.00 0.18 6.24
N LYS A 20 -0.63 0.83 7.23
CA LYS A 20 0.08 1.47 8.35
C LYS A 20 0.93 0.48 9.12
N SER A 21 0.40 -0.71 9.39
CA SER A 21 1.15 -1.78 10.08
C SER A 21 2.37 -2.22 9.27
N LEU A 22 2.22 -2.40 7.96
CA LEU A 22 3.32 -2.77 7.06
C LEU A 22 4.38 -1.67 6.96
N LEU A 23 3.98 -0.40 6.87
CA LEU A 23 4.91 0.74 6.85
C LEU A 23 5.71 0.80 8.15
N LEU A 24 5.05 0.71 9.31
CA LEU A 24 5.71 0.73 10.62
C LEU A 24 6.65 -0.47 10.82
N ALA A 25 6.23 -1.66 10.40
CA ALA A 25 7.05 -2.87 10.47
C ALA A 25 8.34 -2.74 9.64
N ASN A 26 8.28 -1.98 8.54
CA ASN A 26 9.42 -1.70 7.67
C ASN A 26 10.11 -0.36 7.98
N GLN A 27 9.79 0.28 9.12
CA GLN A 27 10.36 1.56 9.56
C GLN A 27 10.19 2.71 8.54
N LEU A 28 9.13 2.66 7.75
CA LEU A 28 8.80 3.68 6.77
C LEU A 28 7.97 4.81 7.41
N PRO A 29 8.15 6.07 6.96
CA PRO A 29 7.40 7.20 7.48
C PRO A 29 5.90 7.09 7.12
N LEU A 30 5.05 7.58 8.02
CA LEU A 30 3.60 7.65 7.81
C LEU A 30 3.12 9.04 7.39
N ASP A 31 3.97 10.05 7.50
CA ASP A 31 3.64 11.43 7.18
C ASP A 31 3.18 11.55 5.71
N GLY A 32 1.97 12.06 5.53
CA GLY A 32 1.34 12.18 4.20
C GLY A 32 0.83 10.87 3.59
N ALA A 33 1.27 9.69 4.05
CA ALA A 33 0.90 8.41 3.45
C ALA A 33 -0.62 8.16 3.42
N GLN A 34 -1.34 8.56 4.47
CA GLN A 34 -2.81 8.45 4.49
C GLN A 34 -3.49 9.41 3.50
N ALA A 35 -2.93 10.61 3.33
CA ALA A 35 -3.47 11.62 2.42
C ALA A 35 -3.25 11.22 0.94
N HIS A 36 -2.14 10.51 0.67
CA HIS A 36 -1.80 10.00 -0.64
C HIS A 36 -2.25 8.55 -0.88
N LEU A 37 -3.17 8.02 -0.06
CA LEU A 37 -3.64 6.63 -0.18
C LEU A 37 -4.14 6.26 -1.59
N SER A 38 -4.65 7.24 -2.34
CA SER A 38 -5.11 7.06 -3.72
C SER A 38 -4.01 6.64 -4.71
N THR A 39 -2.73 6.84 -4.37
CA THR A 39 -1.58 6.41 -5.17
C THR A 39 -1.00 5.08 -4.70
N PHE A 40 -1.54 4.50 -3.63
CA PHE A 40 -1.07 3.24 -3.08
C PHE A 40 -1.68 2.04 -3.81
N VAL A 41 -0.86 1.02 -3.99
CA VAL A 41 -1.23 -0.31 -4.47
C VAL A 41 -0.95 -1.30 -3.35
N VAL A 42 -1.91 -2.18 -3.07
CA VAL A 42 -1.76 -3.27 -2.11
C VAL A 42 -1.57 -4.59 -2.84
N ALA A 43 -0.71 -5.43 -2.28
CA ALA A 43 -0.62 -6.84 -2.63
C ALA A 43 -1.50 -7.63 -1.67
N GLU A 44 -2.50 -8.30 -2.21
CA GLU A 44 -3.42 -9.15 -1.44
C GLU A 44 -3.19 -10.62 -1.77
N SER A 45 -3.24 -11.46 -0.74
CA SER A 45 -3.16 -12.90 -0.84
C SER A 45 -4.39 -13.50 -0.16
N GLY A 46 -5.46 -13.68 -0.93
CA GLY A 46 -6.79 -13.99 -0.39
C GLY A 46 -7.42 -12.74 0.23
N THR A 47 -7.70 -12.76 1.53
CA THR A 47 -8.27 -11.62 2.26
C THR A 47 -7.24 -10.81 3.06
N GLU A 48 -5.96 -11.14 2.89
CA GLU A 48 -4.86 -10.57 3.66
C GLU A 48 -4.01 -9.66 2.79
N VAL A 49 -3.76 -8.44 3.26
CA VAL A 49 -2.79 -7.52 2.65
C VAL A 49 -1.39 -7.92 3.11
N VAL A 50 -0.58 -8.40 2.18
CA VAL A 50 0.78 -8.91 2.43
C VAL A 50 1.87 -7.95 1.99
N GLY A 51 1.52 -6.87 1.29
CA GLY A 51 2.46 -5.87 0.82
C GLY A 51 1.79 -4.58 0.38
N VAL A 52 2.57 -3.51 0.29
CA VAL A 52 2.10 -2.20 -0.13
C VAL A 52 3.19 -1.44 -0.88
N ALA A 53 2.80 -0.70 -1.92
CA ALA A 53 3.64 0.23 -2.65
C ALA A 53 2.93 1.58 -2.78
N GLY A 54 3.60 2.67 -2.39
CA GLY A 54 3.11 4.04 -2.58
C GLY A 54 3.99 4.77 -3.60
N ALA A 55 3.37 5.59 -4.45
CA ALA A 55 4.08 6.43 -5.41
C ALA A 55 3.76 7.91 -5.17
N GLU A 56 4.80 8.75 -5.16
CA GLU A 56 4.64 10.19 -5.15
C GLU A 56 4.80 10.72 -6.59
N VAL A 57 3.71 11.26 -7.14
CA VAL A 57 3.66 11.68 -8.54
C VAL A 57 4.06 13.15 -8.62
N TYR A 58 5.25 13.40 -9.17
CA TYR A 58 5.72 14.74 -9.50
C TYR A 58 5.40 15.04 -10.97
N THR A 59 4.50 15.99 -11.22
CA THR A 59 4.28 16.49 -12.58
C THR A 59 5.41 17.45 -12.97
N ARG A 60 5.90 17.36 -14.21
CA ARG A 60 6.77 18.40 -14.77
C ARG A 60 5.87 19.42 -15.47
N SER A 61 5.84 20.64 -14.96
CA SER A 61 5.30 21.79 -15.70
C SER A 61 6.26 22.15 -16.83
N CYS A 62 5.84 21.98 -18.08
CA CYS A 62 6.41 22.63 -19.26
C CYS A 62 5.62 23.90 -19.57
#